data_AF-A0A2I2KNU1-F1
#
_entry.id   AF-A0A2I2KNU1-F1
#
_cell.length_a   1.000
_cell.length_b   1.000
_cell.length_c   1.000
_cell.angle_alpha   90.00
_cell.angle_beta   90.00
_cell.angle_gamma   90.00
#
_symmetry.space_group_name_H-M   'P 1'
#
loop_
_entity.id
_entity.type
_entity.pdbx_description
1 polymer ?
#
loop_
_entity_poly.entity_id
_entity_poly.type
_entity_poly.pdbx_seq_one_letter_code
_entity_poly.pdbx_strand_id
1 'polypeptide(L)'
;MGAHALGAAAYAAKAAGLAAPGRPEAVKDEIRWQLDHTTAEVRAALRTLPPVGENRSGPLGPGLLASGQLGTIIRDLQAGLALADRD
;
A
#
# COMPACT_ATOMS: atom_id res chain seq x y z
N MET A 1 -8.35 3.70 11.65
CA MET A 1 -7.33 2.62 11.72
C MET A 1 -6.81 2.20 10.35
N GLY A 2 -7.63 1.95 9.31
CA GLY A 2 -7.15 1.46 8.00
C GLY A 2 -6.05 2.29 7.31
N ALA A 3 -6.05 3.62 7.42
CA ALA A 3 -4.96 4.46 6.91
C ALA A 3 -3.59 4.20 7.58
N HIS A 4 -3.59 3.79 8.85
CA HIS A 4 -2.35 3.38 9.54
C HIS A 4 -1.83 2.05 8.98
N ALA A 5 -2.73 1.13 8.59
CA ALA A 5 -2.35 -0.13 7.98
C ALA A 5 -1.69 0.08 6.60
N LEU A 6 -2.27 0.92 5.73
CA LEU A 6 -1.65 1.26 4.44
C LEU A 6 -0.30 1.97 4.62
N GLY A 7 -0.19 2.88 5.58
CA GLY A 7 1.08 3.53 5.90
C GLY A 7 2.15 2.54 6.37
N ALA A 8 1.82 1.65 7.29
CA ALA A 8 2.74 0.63 7.80
C ALA A 8 3.20 -0.34 6.71
N ALA A 9 2.26 -0.85 5.91
CA ALA A 9 2.52 -1.68 4.74
C ALA A 9 3.51 -1.02 3.76
N ALA A 10 3.31 0.27 3.48
CA ALA A 10 4.18 1.01 2.58
C ALA A 10 5.59 1.24 3.14
N TYR A 11 5.72 1.49 4.45
CA TYR A 11 7.03 1.57 5.10
C TYR A 11 7.77 0.23 5.10
N ALA A 12 7.07 -0.90 5.29
CA ALA A 12 7.66 -2.22 5.16
C ALA A 12 8.19 -2.50 3.75
N ALA A 13 7.42 -2.18 2.70
CA ALA A 13 7.87 -2.30 1.31
C ALA A 13 9.06 -1.39 0.99
N LYS A 14 9.06 -0.16 1.50
CA LYS A 14 10.21 0.74 1.39
C LYS A 14 11.45 0.17 2.09
N ALA A 15 11.29 -0.39 3.29
CA ALA A 15 12.37 -1.00 4.05
C ALA A 15 12.98 -2.21 3.31
N ALA A 16 12.16 -3.07 2.69
CA ALA A 16 12.63 -4.18 1.88
C ALA A 16 13.53 -3.70 0.71
N GLY A 17 13.13 -2.63 0.02
CA GLY A 17 13.94 -2.02 -1.03
C GLY A 17 15.27 -1.47 -0.51
N LEU A 18 15.26 -0.79 0.64
CA LEU A 18 16.48 -0.26 1.26
C LEU A 18 17.42 -1.36 1.76
N ALA A 19 16.88 -2.49 2.22
CA ALA A 19 17.66 -3.63 2.66
C ALA A 19 18.32 -4.41 1.50
N ALA A 20 17.84 -4.23 0.27
CA ALA A 20 18.37 -4.90 -0.92
C ALA A 20 18.68 -3.92 -2.08
N PRO A 21 19.67 -3.00 -1.96
CA PRO A 21 19.93 -1.95 -2.96
C PRO A 21 20.24 -2.47 -4.38
N GLY A 22 20.76 -3.69 -4.52
CA GLY A 22 21.03 -4.33 -5.81
C GLY A 22 19.83 -5.06 -6.42
N ARG A 23 18.66 -5.04 -5.77
CA ARG A 23 17.45 -5.74 -6.22
C ARG A 23 16.31 -4.74 -6.42
N PRO A 24 16.17 -4.15 -7.62
CA PRO A 24 15.14 -3.13 -7.89
C PRO A 24 13.70 -3.65 -7.68
N GLU A 25 13.48 -4.97 -7.77
CA GLU A 25 12.17 -5.59 -7.58
C GLU A 25 11.77 -5.81 -6.11
N ALA A 26 12.67 -5.60 -5.13
CA ALA A 26 12.41 -5.93 -3.73
C ALA A 26 11.17 -5.22 -3.14
N VAL A 27 10.90 -3.98 -3.56
CA VAL A 27 9.68 -3.25 -3.16
C VAL A 27 8.43 -3.93 -3.71
N LYS A 28 8.45 -4.33 -5.00
CA LYS A 28 7.29 -4.97 -5.64
C LYS A 28 7.05 -6.38 -5.10
N ASP A 29 8.12 -7.12 -4.85
CA ASP A 29 8.05 -8.44 -4.23
C ASP A 29 7.42 -8.38 -2.84
N GLU A 30 7.80 -7.39 -2.03
CA GLU A 30 7.20 -7.17 -0.71
C GLU A 30 5.72 -6.76 -0.80
N ILE A 31 5.34 -5.88 -1.73
CA ILE A 31 3.93 -5.54 -1.97
C ILE A 31 3.12 -6.79 -2.32
N ARG A 32 3.61 -7.63 -3.24
CA ARG A 32 2.95 -8.88 -3.62
C ARG A 32 2.83 -9.83 -2.42
N TRP A 33 3.92 -10.00 -1.67
CA TRP A 33 3.91 -10.85 -0.48
C TRP A 33 2.86 -10.40 0.54
N GLN A 34 2.78 -9.10 0.82
CA GLN A 34 1.76 -8.56 1.73
C GLN A 34 0.33 -8.81 1.23
N LEU A 35 0.08 -8.63 -0.07
CA LEU A 35 -1.23 -8.88 -0.65
C LEU A 35 -1.60 -10.37 -0.55
N ASP A 36 -0.67 -11.27 -0.87
CA ASP A 36 -0.89 -12.72 -0.83
C ASP A 36 -1.15 -13.24 0.60
N HIS A 37 -0.58 -12.57 1.62
CA HIS A 37 -0.71 -12.95 3.03
C HIS A 37 -1.78 -12.16 3.80
N THR A 38 -2.49 -11.24 3.13
CA THR A 38 -3.58 -10.47 3.75
C THR A 38 -4.86 -11.29 3.78
N THR A 39 -5.52 -11.37 4.94
CA THR A 39 -6.80 -12.11 5.06
C THR A 39 -7.92 -11.45 4.26
N ALA A 40 -8.95 -12.23 3.92
CA ALA A 40 -10.09 -11.74 3.15
C ALA A 40 -10.81 -10.56 3.87
N GLU A 41 -10.92 -10.61 5.20
CA GLU A 41 -11.58 -9.58 6.01
C GLU A 41 -10.77 -8.28 6.00
N VAL A 42 -9.45 -8.36 6.15
CA VAL A 42 -8.56 -7.19 6.08
C VAL A 42 -8.61 -6.60 4.68
N ARG A 43 -8.57 -7.44 3.64
CA ARG A 43 -8.70 -7.01 2.25
C ARG A 43 -10.01 -6.27 2.01
N ALA A 44 -11.14 -6.84 2.44
CA ALA A 44 -12.45 -6.21 2.35
C ALA A 44 -12.49 -4.86 3.08
N ALA A 45 -11.94 -4.78 4.30
CA ALA A 45 -11.88 -3.55 5.07
C ALA A 45 -11.02 -2.47 4.36
N LEU A 46 -9.84 -2.83 3.86
CA LEU A 46 -8.93 -1.89 3.19
C LEU A 46 -9.49 -1.38 1.86
N ARG A 47 -10.29 -2.18 1.14
CA ARG A 47 -10.97 -1.75 -0.10
C ARG A 47 -11.99 -0.63 0.11
N THR A 48 -12.50 -0.45 1.32
CA THR A 48 -13.46 0.64 1.62
C THR A 48 -12.78 2.00 1.80
N LEU A 49 -11.44 2.04 1.85
CA LEU A 49 -10.69 3.27 2.00
C LEU A 49 -10.63 4.06 0.68
N PRO A 50 -10.71 5.40 0.72
CA PRO A 50 -10.55 6.21 -0.48
C PRO A 50 -9.13 6.10 -1.05
N PRO A 51 -8.94 6.35 -2.37
CA PRO A 51 -7.61 6.46 -2.95
C PRO A 51 -6.75 7.51 -2.22
N VAL A 52 -5.48 7.20 -2.02
CA VAL A 52 -4.55 8.09 -1.32
C VAL A 52 -4.33 9.39 -2.12
N GLY A 53 -4.46 10.53 -1.44
CA GLY A 53 -4.31 11.87 -1.99
C GLY A 53 -5.58 12.50 -2.55
N GLU A 54 -6.66 11.74 -2.78
CA GLU A 54 -7.85 12.25 -3.46
C GLU A 54 -8.84 12.94 -2.52
N ASN A 55 -9.14 12.33 -1.37
CA ASN A 55 -10.04 12.94 -0.41
C ASN A 55 -9.30 13.97 0.47
N ARG A 56 -9.62 15.25 0.32
CA ARG A 56 -8.99 16.35 1.08
C ARG A 56 -9.21 16.26 2.59
N SER A 57 -10.21 15.48 3.03
CA SER A 57 -10.49 15.24 4.44
C SER A 57 -10.02 13.84 4.85
N GLY A 58 -9.33 13.77 5.99
CA GLY A 58 -8.96 12.50 6.62
C GLY A 58 -7.52 12.05 6.35
N PRO A 59 -7.13 10.89 6.91
CA PRO A 59 -5.73 10.48 7.04
C PRO A 59 -5.08 10.02 5.72
N LEU A 60 -5.86 9.81 4.66
CA LEU A 60 -5.35 9.48 3.32
C LEU A 60 -5.38 10.68 2.37
N GLY A 61 -5.66 11.89 2.85
CA GLY A 61 -5.65 13.08 1.99
C GLY A 61 -4.24 13.50 1.54
N PRO A 62 -4.14 14.63 0.82
CA PRO A 62 -2.85 15.18 0.42
C PRO A 62 -1.90 15.33 1.61
N GLY A 63 -0.65 14.90 1.44
CA GLY A 63 0.35 14.92 2.50
C GLY A 63 1.47 13.92 2.29
N LEU A 64 2.20 13.61 3.36
CA LEU A 64 3.39 12.76 3.31
C LEU A 64 3.11 11.36 2.75
N LEU A 65 1.97 10.75 3.13
CA LEU A 65 1.58 9.44 2.63
C LEU A 65 1.17 9.47 1.15
N ALA A 66 0.68 10.60 0.63
CA ALA A 66 0.30 10.73 -0.78
C ALA A 66 1.49 11.06 -1.70
N SER A 67 2.67 11.36 -1.13
CA SER A 67 3.80 11.98 -1.83
C SER A 67 5.01 11.05 -1.94
N GLY A 68 5.84 11.30 -2.96
CA GLY A 68 7.09 10.59 -3.18
C GLY A 68 6.92 9.07 -3.30
N GLN A 69 7.96 8.33 -2.90
CA GLN A 69 7.98 6.87 -2.99
C GLN A 69 6.87 6.20 -2.16
N LEU A 70 6.54 6.73 -0.98
CA LEU A 70 5.48 6.16 -0.14
C LEU A 70 4.10 6.26 -0.83
N GLY A 71 3.80 7.41 -1.44
CA GLY A 71 2.57 7.56 -2.21
C GLY A 71 2.48 6.58 -3.37
N THR A 72 3.59 6.33 -4.06
CA THR A 72 3.63 5.32 -5.14
C THR A 72 3.34 3.93 -4.60
N ILE A 73 4.00 3.52 -3.52
CA ILE A 73 3.78 2.21 -2.89
C ILE A 73 2.34 2.05 -2.40
N ILE A 74 1.74 3.08 -1.76
CA ILE A 74 0.36 3.01 -1.28
C ILE A 74 -0.62 2.87 -2.45
N ARG A 75 -0.40 3.58 -3.57
CA ARG A 75 -1.22 3.42 -4.78
C ARG A 75 -1.12 2.02 -5.36
N ASP A 76 0.08 1.43 -5.39
CA ASP A 76 0.28 0.05 -5.87
C ASP A 76 -0.43 -0.97 -4.95
N LEU A 77 -0.36 -0.79 -3.63
CA LEU A 77 -1.12 -1.60 -2.67
C LEU A 77 -2.63 -1.47 -2.89
N GLN A 78 -3.16 -0.25 -3.04
CA GLN A 78 -4.58 -0.02 -3.31
C GLN A 78 -5.03 -0.65 -4.64
N ALA A 79 -4.21 -0.57 -5.69
CA ALA A 79 -4.48 -1.21 -6.98
C ALA A 79 -4.49 -2.75 -6.87
N GLY A 80 -3.51 -3.34 -6.17
CA GLY A 80 -3.45 -4.79 -5.95
C GLY A 80 -4.61 -5.32 -5.10
N LEU A 81 -5.09 -4.53 -4.14
CA LEU A 81 -6.31 -4.84 -3.40
C LEU A 81 -7.54 -4.86 -4.33
N ALA A 82 -7.64 -3.93 -5.29
CA ALA A 82 -8.76 -3.85 -6.23
C ALA A 82 -8.77 -4.98 -7.29
N LEU A 83 -7.60 -5.49 -7.70
CA LEU A 83 -7.49 -6.50 -8.75
C LEU A 83 -7.85 -7.93 -8.30
N ALA A 84 -7.59 -8.31 -7.05
CA ALA A 84 -7.80 -9.67 -6.53
C ALA A 84 -9.29 -10.07 -6.33
N ASP A 85 -10.22 -9.40 -7.02
CA ASP A 85 -11.66 -9.68 -7.04
C ASP A 85 -12.12 -10.16 -8.43
N ARG A 86 -11.21 -10.20 -9.41
CA ARG A 86 -11.49 -10.57 -10.81
C ARG A 86 -11.25 -12.06 -11.12
N ASP A 87 -10.85 -12.83 -10.12
CA ASP A 87 -10.66 -14.28 -10.17
C ASP A 87 -11.75 -14.98 -9.35
#